data_AF-A0A2I0NDU6-F1
#
_entry.id   AF-A0A2I0NDU6-F1
#
_cell.length_a   1.000
_cell.length_b   1.000
_cell.length_c   1.000
_cell.angle_alpha   90.00
_cell.angle_beta   90.00
_cell.angle_gamma   90.00
#
_symmetry.space_group_name_H-M   'P 1'
#
loop_
_entity.id
_entity.type
_entity.pdbx_description
1 polymer ?
#
loop_
_entity_poly.entity_id
_entity_poly.type
_entity_poly.pdbx_seq_one_letter_code
_entity_poly.pdbx_strand_id
1 'polypeptide(L)'
;MSFTSIIIVLIYLMVLAFLGWKGYRSTKTASDYLVAGRGVHPYIMAMSFGATFISTSAIIGFGGTAGVFGLGVLWLTFLNIFVGIFIAFVFFGKRTRTMGHHLNAHTFPELLGRRYQSKFLQVAGGVVILSMVVYAAAVLTSACRSLEGMYNIDYNVALALIAVIVTAYVITGGLKGVMYTDALQGTIMFVGMVLFLIMTFSKLGGVSEAHKKLEETYDKAYT
;
A
#
# COMPACT_ATOMS: atom_id res chain seq x y z
N MET A 1 0.19 -3.56 -25.56
CA MET A 1 1.17 -2.67 -24.89
C MET A 1 2.07 -2.01 -25.92
N SER A 2 2.43 -0.73 -25.75
CA SER A 2 3.50 -0.10 -26.54
C SER A 2 4.86 -0.69 -26.14
N PHE A 3 5.80 -0.76 -27.10
CA PHE A 3 7.17 -1.21 -26.85
C PHE A 3 7.85 -0.45 -25.71
N THR A 4 7.65 0.87 -25.64
CA THR A 4 8.16 1.72 -24.56
C THR A 4 7.63 1.29 -23.19
N SER A 5 6.35 0.94 -23.10
CA SER A 5 5.72 0.49 -21.84
C SER A 5 6.32 -0.83 -21.37
N ILE A 6 6.62 -1.75 -22.28
CA ILE A 6 7.25 -3.04 -21.96
C ILE A 6 8.64 -2.81 -21.37
N ILE A 7 9.46 -1.96 -21.98
CA ILE A 7 10.80 -1.62 -21.47
C ILE A 7 10.72 -1.04 -20.06
N ILE A 8 9.81 -0.08 -19.82
CA ILE A 8 9.62 0.53 -18.50
C ILE A 8 9.23 -0.51 -17.46
N VAL A 9 8.30 -1.41 -17.78
CA VAL A 9 7.88 -2.50 -16.89
C VAL A 9 9.04 -3.45 -16.59
N LEU A 10 9.83 -3.83 -17.60
CA LEU A 10 11.00 -4.71 -17.40
C LEU A 10 12.04 -4.05 -16.49
N ILE A 11 12.36 -2.76 -16.69
CA ILE A 11 13.28 -2.02 -15.83
C ILE A 11 12.74 -1.99 -14.39
N TYR A 12 11.46 -1.68 -14.22
CA TYR A 12 10.81 -1.68 -12.92
C TYR A 12 10.90 -3.04 -12.22
N LEU A 13 10.58 -4.14 -12.92
CA LEU A 13 10.69 -5.49 -12.38
C LEU A 13 12.13 -5.88 -12.01
N MET A 14 13.12 -5.48 -12.81
CA MET A 14 14.54 -5.71 -12.51
C MET A 14 14.98 -4.98 -11.24
N VAL A 15 14.55 -3.72 -11.06
CA VAL A 15 14.86 -2.95 -9.84
C VAL A 15 14.19 -3.59 -8.62
N LEU A 16 12.93 -4.03 -8.74
CA LEU A 16 12.26 -4.75 -7.65
C LEU A 16 12.97 -6.05 -7.29
N ALA A 17 13.39 -6.85 -8.28
CA ALA A 17 14.14 -8.07 -8.05
C ALA A 17 15.47 -7.79 -7.34
N PHE A 18 16.19 -6.74 -7.76
CA PHE A 18 17.42 -6.31 -7.11
C PHE A 18 17.21 -5.89 -5.65
N LEU A 19 16.17 -5.10 -5.37
CA LEU A 19 15.83 -4.66 -4.00
C LEU A 19 15.38 -5.83 -3.12
N GLY A 20 14.60 -6.76 -3.67
CA GLY A 20 14.22 -8.01 -3.01
C GLY A 20 15.44 -8.85 -2.66
N TRP A 21 16.37 -9.03 -3.61
CA TRP A 21 17.64 -9.74 -3.38
C TRP A 21 18.52 -9.05 -2.33
N LYS A 22 18.59 -7.71 -2.34
CA LYS A 22 19.29 -6.93 -1.31
C LYS A 22 18.67 -7.17 0.08
N GLY A 23 17.34 -7.24 0.15
CA GLY A 23 16.59 -7.61 1.34
C GLY A 23 16.96 -9.01 1.84
N TYR A 24 16.90 -10.01 0.95
CA TYR A 24 17.29 -11.39 1.23
C TYR A 24 18.70 -11.49 1.81
N ARG A 25 19.70 -10.85 1.17
CA ARG A 25 21.09 -10.87 1.65
C ARG A 25 21.24 -10.22 3.04
N SER A 26 20.34 -9.31 3.40
CA SER A 26 20.32 -8.60 4.68
C SER A 26 19.55 -9.32 5.78
N THR A 27 18.85 -10.41 5.45
CA THR A 27 18.01 -11.18 6.38
C THR A 27 18.75 -12.43 6.85
N LYS A 28 19.30 -12.39 8.07
CA LYS A 28 20.09 -13.49 8.64
C LYS A 28 19.46 -14.14 9.87
N THR A 29 18.59 -13.40 10.56
CA THR A 29 17.95 -13.84 11.81
C THR A 29 16.43 -13.78 11.70
N ALA A 30 15.71 -14.47 12.59
CA ALA A 30 14.25 -14.40 12.66
C ALA A 30 13.75 -12.96 12.95
N SER A 31 14.50 -12.18 13.74
CA SER A 31 14.21 -10.76 13.99
C SER A 31 14.36 -9.90 12.72
N ASP A 32 15.35 -10.21 11.87
CA ASP A 32 15.49 -9.56 10.56
C ASP A 32 14.32 -9.89 9.65
N TYR A 33 13.84 -11.13 9.67
CA TYR A 33 12.74 -11.58 8.83
C TYR A 33 11.40 -10.98 9.28
N LEU A 34 11.12 -10.97 10.59
CA LEU A 34 9.80 -10.61 11.14
C LEU A 34 9.64 -9.12 11.46
N VAL A 35 10.71 -8.45 11.90
CA VAL A 35 10.67 -7.04 12.37
C VAL A 35 11.79 -6.19 11.77
N ALA A 36 12.38 -6.65 10.67
CA ALA A 36 13.43 -5.96 9.93
C ALA A 36 14.65 -5.57 10.79
N GLY A 37 14.91 -6.30 11.88
CA GLY A 37 16.01 -6.01 12.79
C GLY A 37 15.87 -4.68 13.56
N ARG A 38 14.70 -4.01 13.49
CA ARG A 38 14.35 -2.77 14.20
C ARG A 38 15.26 -1.54 13.91
N GLY A 39 16.17 -1.64 12.95
CA GLY A 39 17.16 -0.61 12.58
C GLY A 39 16.98 -0.02 11.17
N VAL A 40 15.79 -0.13 10.59
CA VAL A 40 15.51 0.43 9.26
C VAL A 40 15.42 1.95 9.31
N HIS A 41 15.93 2.62 8.27
CA HIS A 41 15.90 4.07 8.16
C HIS A 41 14.45 4.62 8.17
N PRO A 42 14.15 5.72 8.90
CA PRO A 42 12.80 6.27 9.02
C PRO A 42 12.08 6.53 7.69
N TYR A 43 12.80 7.03 6.69
CA TYR A 43 12.25 7.22 5.34
C TYR A 43 11.68 5.92 4.74
N ILE A 44 12.43 4.82 4.83
CA ILE A 44 12.02 3.52 4.27
C ILE A 44 10.81 2.99 5.03
N MET A 45 10.78 3.16 6.37
CA MET A 45 9.61 2.82 7.17
C MET A 45 8.37 3.63 6.76
N ALA A 46 8.49 4.94 6.59
CA ALA A 46 7.39 5.83 6.24
C ALA A 46 6.84 5.52 4.83
N MET A 47 7.74 5.36 3.86
CA MET A 47 7.35 5.03 2.48
C MET A 47 6.77 3.63 2.36
N SER A 48 7.31 2.65 3.10
CA SER A 48 6.74 1.29 3.11
C SER A 48 5.35 1.25 3.74
N PHE A 49 5.16 1.96 4.86
CA PHE A 49 3.84 2.11 5.46
C PHE A 49 2.86 2.78 4.49
N GLY A 50 3.26 3.88 3.85
CA GLY A 50 2.42 4.57 2.87
C GLY A 50 2.06 3.71 1.66
N ALA A 51 3.02 2.96 1.11
CA ALA A 51 2.78 2.06 -0.02
C ALA A 51 1.89 0.87 0.36
N THR A 52 2.06 0.30 1.57
CA THR A 52 1.17 -0.76 2.08
C THR A 52 -0.25 -0.24 2.28
N PHE A 53 -0.38 1.01 2.72
CA PHE A 53 -1.67 1.64 2.99
C PHE A 53 -2.42 2.00 1.70
N ILE A 54 -1.71 2.54 0.70
CA ILE A 54 -2.29 2.93 -0.59
C ILE A 54 -2.23 1.73 -1.53
N SER A 55 -3.35 1.02 -1.67
CA SER A 55 -3.46 -0.11 -2.60
C SER A 55 -4.01 0.31 -3.96
N THR A 56 -3.85 -0.57 -4.96
CA THR A 56 -4.53 -0.44 -6.25
C THR A 56 -6.04 -0.32 -6.10
N SER A 57 -6.62 -1.06 -5.14
CA SER A 57 -8.05 -0.97 -4.82
C SER A 57 -8.43 0.40 -4.23
N ALA A 58 -7.57 1.04 -3.43
CA ALA A 58 -7.81 2.38 -2.93
C ALA A 58 -7.75 3.42 -4.06
N ILE A 59 -6.72 3.41 -4.90
CA ILE A 59 -6.59 4.40 -5.98
C ILE A 59 -7.75 4.31 -6.97
N ILE A 60 -8.05 3.11 -7.45
CA ILE A 60 -9.10 2.91 -8.47
C ILE A 60 -10.49 3.03 -7.84
N GLY A 61 -10.67 2.48 -6.64
CA GLY A 61 -11.93 2.54 -5.91
C GLY A 61 -12.33 3.96 -5.54
N PHE A 62 -11.49 4.67 -4.77
CA PHE A 62 -11.79 6.05 -4.39
C PHE A 62 -11.84 6.99 -5.60
N GLY A 63 -11.00 6.79 -6.62
CA GLY A 63 -11.06 7.55 -7.85
C GLY A 63 -12.39 7.38 -8.59
N GLY A 64 -12.86 6.14 -8.75
CA GLY A 64 -14.15 5.84 -9.36
C GLY A 64 -15.32 6.40 -8.55
N THR A 65 -15.29 6.23 -7.23
CA THR A 65 -16.31 6.78 -6.33
C THR A 65 -16.32 8.32 -6.36
N ALA A 66 -15.15 8.98 -6.40
CA ALA A 66 -15.06 10.43 -6.54
C ALA A 66 -15.57 10.93 -7.90
N GLY A 67 -15.45 10.13 -8.97
CA GLY A 67 -16.06 10.46 -10.27
C GLY A 67 -17.60 10.47 -10.23
N VAL A 68 -18.20 9.71 -9.31
CA VAL A 68 -19.66 9.57 -9.16
C VAL A 68 -20.21 10.49 -8.07
N PHE A 69 -19.50 10.70 -6.97
CA PHE A 69 -19.96 11.47 -5.82
C PHE A 69 -19.24 12.82 -5.65
N GLY A 70 -18.41 13.19 -6.62
CA GLY A 70 -17.62 14.43 -6.60
C GLY A 70 -16.67 14.52 -5.42
N LEU A 71 -16.44 15.74 -4.93
CA LEU A 71 -15.55 16.01 -3.80
C LEU A 71 -16.16 15.66 -2.44
N GLY A 72 -17.45 15.30 -2.41
CA GLY A 72 -18.15 14.89 -1.19
C GLY A 72 -17.54 13.66 -0.52
N VAL A 73 -16.68 12.89 -1.19
CA VAL A 73 -15.97 11.75 -0.58
C VAL A 73 -14.66 12.14 0.11
N LEU A 74 -14.18 13.38 -0.05
CA LEU A 74 -12.88 13.79 0.50
C LEU A 74 -12.84 13.79 2.03
N TRP A 75 -13.96 14.04 2.71
CA TRP A 75 -13.99 14.00 4.18
C TRP A 75 -13.60 12.62 4.71
N LEU A 76 -13.99 11.55 4.02
CA LEU A 76 -13.68 10.18 4.42
C LEU A 76 -12.17 9.92 4.32
N THR A 77 -11.55 10.33 3.21
CA THR A 77 -10.10 10.25 3.02
C THR A 77 -9.37 11.10 4.06
N PHE A 78 -9.85 12.32 4.33
CA PHE A 78 -9.26 13.21 5.32
C PHE A 78 -9.31 12.61 6.73
N LEU A 79 -10.47 12.14 7.19
CA LEU A 79 -10.59 11.53 8.52
C LEU A 79 -9.77 10.25 8.63
N ASN A 80 -9.72 9.45 7.57
CA ASN A 80 -8.93 8.23 7.55
C ASN A 80 -7.42 8.50 7.71
N ILE A 81 -6.87 9.48 6.98
CA ILE A 81 -5.46 9.86 7.09
C ILE A 81 -5.19 10.61 8.39
N PHE A 82 -5.98 11.63 8.71
CA PHE A 82 -5.71 12.49 9.86
C PHE A 82 -6.00 11.78 11.19
N VAL A 83 -7.19 11.20 11.35
CA VAL A 83 -7.56 10.52 12.60
C VAL A 83 -7.01 9.10 12.64
N GLY A 84 -7.19 8.34 11.56
CA GLY A 84 -6.82 6.92 11.51
C GLY A 84 -5.31 6.68 11.51
N ILE A 85 -4.52 7.55 10.86
CA ILE A 85 -3.07 7.38 10.75
C ILE A 85 -2.34 8.40 11.62
N PHE A 86 -2.51 9.71 11.35
CA PHE A 86 -1.66 10.73 11.96
C PHE A 86 -1.80 10.78 13.48
N ILE A 87 -3.02 10.91 14.00
CA ILE A 87 -3.27 10.88 15.45
C ILE A 87 -2.81 9.54 16.04
N ALA A 88 -3.14 8.41 15.40
CA ALA A 88 -2.75 7.10 15.91
C ALA A 88 -1.22 6.94 16.05
N PHE A 89 -0.44 7.37 15.05
CA PHE A 89 1.03 7.29 15.09
C PHE A 89 1.63 8.26 16.10
N VAL A 90 1.12 9.48 16.21
CA VAL A 90 1.63 10.49 17.15
C VAL A 90 1.45 10.03 18.60
N PHE A 91 0.26 9.51 18.96
CA PHE A 91 -0.04 9.14 20.35
C PHE A 91 0.40 7.71 20.70
N PHE A 92 0.23 6.75 19.79
CA PHE A 92 0.48 5.34 20.08
C PHE A 92 1.79 4.81 19.48
N GLY A 93 2.29 5.37 18.38
CA GLY A 93 3.44 4.82 17.65
C GLY A 93 4.68 4.60 18.52
N LYS A 94 5.12 5.64 19.24
CA LYS A 94 6.29 5.54 20.14
C LYS A 94 6.06 4.53 21.28
N ARG A 95 4.89 4.59 21.92
CA ARG A 95 4.55 3.72 23.06
C ARG A 95 4.49 2.24 22.63
N THR A 96 3.83 1.95 21.52
CA THR A 96 3.71 0.60 20.95
C THR A 96 5.09 0.06 20.55
N ARG A 97 5.94 0.89 19.92
CA ARG A 97 7.31 0.49 19.57
C ARG A 97 8.15 0.11 20.79
N THR A 98 8.17 0.96 21.82
CA THR A 98 8.93 0.69 23.05
C THR A 98 8.41 -0.57 23.76
N MET A 99 7.08 -0.72 23.85
CA MET A 99 6.45 -1.88 24.46
C MET A 99 6.76 -3.18 23.72
N GLY A 100 6.69 -3.18 22.39
CA GLY A 100 7.04 -4.33 21.57
C GLY A 100 8.52 -4.74 21.70
N HIS A 101 9.41 -3.76 21.89
CA HIS A 101 10.82 -4.02 22.16
C HIS A 101 11.03 -4.69 23.53
N HIS A 102 10.44 -4.13 24.60
CA HIS A 102 10.60 -4.67 25.96
C HIS A 102 9.96 -6.05 26.12
N LEU A 103 8.80 -6.27 25.50
CA LEU A 103 8.12 -7.56 25.53
C LEU A 103 8.70 -8.57 24.53
N ASN A 104 9.72 -8.19 23.74
CA ASN A 104 10.28 -8.98 22.64
C ASN A 104 9.20 -9.61 21.73
N ALA A 105 8.17 -8.81 21.42
CA ALA A 105 7.08 -9.21 20.54
C ALA A 105 7.44 -8.92 19.08
N HIS A 106 7.09 -9.85 18.19
CA HIS A 106 7.37 -9.78 16.75
C HIS A 106 6.10 -9.61 15.93
N THR A 107 4.93 -9.95 16.50
CA THR A 107 3.62 -9.76 15.86
C THR A 107 2.68 -8.95 16.75
N PHE A 108 1.66 -8.34 16.15
CA PHE A 108 0.65 -7.58 16.91
C PHE A 108 -0.16 -8.45 17.89
N PRO A 109 -0.61 -9.67 17.55
CA PRO A 109 -1.33 -10.51 18.50
C PRO A 109 -0.45 -10.99 19.65
N GLU A 110 0.83 -11.27 19.37
CA GLU A 110 1.82 -11.58 20.40
C GLU A 110 2.05 -10.39 21.34
N LEU A 111 2.09 -9.17 20.81
CA LEU A 111 2.16 -7.96 21.64
C LEU A 111 0.99 -7.89 22.61
N LEU A 112 -0.25 -8.09 22.14
CA LEU A 112 -1.45 -8.10 22.97
C LEU A 112 -1.39 -9.22 24.01
N GLY A 113 -1.05 -10.43 23.57
CA GLY A 113 -0.93 -11.61 24.44
C GLY A 113 0.07 -11.39 25.58
N ARG A 114 1.27 -10.89 25.28
CA ARG A 114 2.31 -10.61 26.27
C ARG A 114 1.99 -9.40 27.15
N ARG A 115 1.36 -8.36 26.60
CA ARG A 115 1.02 -7.15 27.37
C ARG A 115 -0.04 -7.42 28.43
N TYR A 116 -1.05 -8.22 28.09
CA TYR A 116 -2.19 -8.53 28.94
C TYR A 116 -2.12 -9.92 29.58
N GLN A 117 -1.05 -10.68 29.32
CA GLN A 117 -0.88 -12.06 29.79
C GLN A 117 -2.09 -12.96 29.47
N SER A 118 -2.70 -12.75 28.29
CA SER A 118 -3.96 -13.38 27.90
C SER A 118 -3.84 -14.11 26.57
N LYS A 119 -3.94 -15.45 26.62
CA LYS A 119 -4.01 -16.29 25.41
C LYS A 119 -5.24 -15.96 24.56
N PHE A 120 -6.35 -15.60 25.18
CA PHE A 120 -7.56 -15.21 24.47
C PHE A 120 -7.32 -14.00 23.57
N LEU A 121 -6.69 -12.93 24.09
CA LEU A 121 -6.38 -11.74 23.29
C LEU A 121 -5.39 -12.01 22.16
N GLN A 122 -4.42 -12.90 22.39
CA GLN A 122 -3.50 -13.33 21.35
C GLN A 122 -4.21 -14.08 20.22
N VAL A 123 -5.12 -15.01 20.56
CA VAL A 123 -5.88 -15.77 19.56
C VAL A 123 -6.86 -14.85 18.82
N ALA A 124 -7.61 -14.02 19.55
CA ALA A 124 -8.54 -13.06 18.95
C ALA A 124 -7.84 -12.11 17.99
N GLY A 125 -6.68 -11.57 18.37
CA GLY A 125 -5.85 -10.74 17.48
C GLY A 125 -5.36 -11.52 16.24
N GLY A 126 -5.00 -12.79 16.40
CA GLY A 126 -4.63 -13.66 15.28
C GLY A 126 -5.78 -13.88 14.30
N VAL A 127 -6.99 -14.12 14.80
CA VAL A 127 -8.21 -14.27 13.98
C VAL A 127 -8.51 -12.99 13.21
N VAL A 128 -8.37 -11.82 13.83
CA VAL A 128 -8.53 -10.53 13.13
C VAL A 128 -7.51 -10.39 12.00
N ILE A 129 -6.26 -10.81 12.20
CA ILE A 129 -5.24 -10.77 11.14
C ILE A 129 -5.58 -11.69 9.97
N LEU A 130 -6.31 -12.79 10.17
CA LEU A 130 -6.74 -13.66 9.06
C LEU A 130 -7.65 -12.92 8.06
N SER A 131 -8.34 -11.85 8.48
CA SER A 131 -9.10 -11.00 7.54
C SER A 131 -8.23 -10.37 6.44
N MET A 132 -6.91 -10.26 6.66
CA MET A 132 -5.96 -9.78 5.66
C MET A 132 -5.89 -10.68 4.43
N VAL A 133 -6.28 -11.96 4.54
CA VAL A 133 -6.36 -12.87 3.37
C VAL A 133 -7.43 -12.38 2.39
N VAL A 134 -8.59 -11.96 2.91
CA VAL A 134 -9.68 -11.41 2.08
C VAL A 134 -9.26 -10.08 1.47
N TYR A 135 -8.58 -9.23 2.25
CA TYR A 135 -8.02 -7.98 1.74
C TYR A 135 -7.00 -8.21 0.61
N ALA A 136 -6.05 -9.14 0.81
CA ALA A 136 -5.04 -9.48 -0.19
C ALA A 136 -5.67 -10.02 -1.48
N ALA A 137 -6.72 -10.85 -1.37
CA ALA A 137 -7.48 -11.31 -2.52
C ALA A 137 -8.13 -10.15 -3.29
N ALA A 138 -8.77 -9.22 -2.58
CA ALA A 138 -9.38 -8.04 -3.20
C ALA A 138 -8.34 -7.16 -3.92
N VAL A 139 -7.18 -6.90 -3.30
CA VAL A 139 -6.10 -6.12 -3.91
C VAL A 139 -5.55 -6.82 -5.15
N LEU A 140 -5.33 -8.13 -5.09
CA LEU A 140 -4.82 -8.93 -6.21
C LEU A 140 -5.81 -8.92 -7.38
N THR A 141 -7.10 -9.10 -7.11
CA THR A 141 -8.15 -9.00 -8.14
C THR A 141 -8.19 -7.61 -8.76
N SER A 142 -8.15 -6.52 -7.97
CA SER A 142 -8.10 -5.16 -8.50
C SER A 142 -6.88 -4.94 -9.40
N ALA A 143 -5.70 -5.43 -9.00
CA ALA A 143 -4.48 -5.33 -9.81
C ALA A 143 -4.61 -6.09 -11.14
N CYS A 144 -5.12 -7.32 -11.12
CA CYS A 144 -5.31 -8.12 -12.34
C CYS A 144 -6.32 -7.47 -13.31
N ARG A 145 -7.47 -7.01 -12.78
CA ARG A 145 -8.49 -6.29 -13.57
C ARG A 145 -7.97 -4.99 -14.18
N SER A 146 -7.06 -4.31 -13.49
CA SER A 146 -6.42 -3.10 -14.02
C SER A 146 -5.54 -3.42 -15.22
N LEU A 147 -4.74 -4.48 -15.14
CA LEU A 147 -3.91 -4.92 -16.27
C LEU A 147 -4.75 -5.42 -17.45
N GLU A 148 -5.84 -6.13 -17.18
CA GLU A 148 -6.82 -6.53 -18.18
C GLU A 148 -7.39 -5.30 -18.91
N GLY A 149 -7.88 -4.29 -18.18
CA GLY A 149 -8.45 -3.08 -18.77
C GLY A 149 -7.45 -2.16 -19.48
N MET A 150 -6.23 -2.01 -18.95
CA MET A 150 -5.22 -1.09 -19.51
C MET A 150 -4.45 -1.68 -20.69
N TYR A 151 -4.19 -3.00 -20.66
CA TYR A 151 -3.26 -3.65 -21.57
C TYR A 151 -3.84 -4.84 -22.32
N ASN A 152 -5.12 -5.17 -22.09
CA ASN A 152 -5.83 -6.29 -22.69
C ASN A 152 -5.12 -7.63 -22.46
N ILE A 153 -4.52 -7.78 -21.27
CA ILE A 153 -3.87 -9.02 -20.82
C ILE A 153 -4.95 -9.90 -20.18
N ASP A 154 -4.96 -11.19 -20.50
CA ASP A 154 -5.86 -12.16 -19.87
C ASP A 154 -5.72 -12.15 -18.33
N TYR A 155 -6.86 -12.16 -17.64
CA TYR A 155 -6.92 -12.10 -16.18
C TYR A 155 -6.11 -13.23 -15.51
N ASN A 156 -6.20 -14.46 -16.01
CA ASN A 156 -5.52 -15.61 -15.41
C ASN A 156 -4.00 -15.52 -15.61
N VAL A 157 -3.56 -15.02 -16.77
CA VAL A 157 -2.14 -14.74 -17.05
C VAL A 157 -1.61 -13.65 -16.11
N ALA A 158 -2.36 -12.54 -15.95
CA ALA A 158 -1.99 -11.45 -15.05
C ALA A 158 -1.91 -11.94 -13.59
N LEU A 159 -2.89 -12.75 -13.16
CA LEU A 159 -2.93 -13.35 -11.82
C LEU A 159 -1.72 -14.24 -11.56
N ALA A 160 -1.41 -15.17 -12.46
CA ALA A 160 -0.28 -16.07 -12.33
C ALA A 160 1.04 -15.29 -12.24
N LEU A 161 1.23 -14.29 -13.11
CA LEU A 161 2.44 -13.48 -13.14
C LEU A 161 2.64 -12.67 -11.87
N ILE A 162 1.61 -11.96 -11.39
CA ILE A 162 1.69 -11.20 -10.15
C ILE A 162 1.92 -12.14 -8.96
N ALA A 163 1.19 -13.25 -8.89
CA ALA A 163 1.31 -14.20 -7.78
C ALA A 163 2.73 -14.78 -7.69
N VAL A 164 3.33 -15.19 -8.81
CA VAL A 164 4.70 -15.74 -8.84
C VAL A 164 5.71 -14.68 -8.40
N ILE A 165 5.63 -13.47 -8.95
CA ILE A 165 6.59 -12.40 -8.63
C ILE A 165 6.49 -12.02 -7.15
N VAL A 166 5.27 -11.77 -6.66
CA VAL A 166 5.02 -11.40 -5.26
C VAL A 166 5.48 -12.49 -4.31
N THR A 167 5.10 -13.74 -4.58
CA THR A 167 5.49 -14.88 -3.73
C THR A 167 7.01 -15.04 -3.67
N ALA A 168 7.69 -14.92 -4.81
CA ALA A 168 9.14 -15.07 -4.90
C ALA A 168 9.90 -14.07 -4.02
N TYR A 169 9.57 -12.77 -4.09
CA TYR A 169 10.28 -11.77 -3.30
C TYR A 169 9.82 -11.71 -1.83
N VAL A 170 8.57 -12.05 -1.53
CA VAL A 170 8.06 -12.07 -0.14
C VAL A 170 8.70 -13.21 0.65
N ILE A 171 8.74 -14.42 0.10
CA ILE A 171 9.33 -15.59 0.77
C ILE A 171 10.83 -15.41 0.97
N THR A 172 11.52 -14.87 -0.03
CA THR A 172 12.99 -14.74 0.04
C THR A 172 13.41 -13.50 0.85
N GLY A 173 12.76 -12.36 0.68
CA GLY A 173 13.21 -11.10 1.27
C GLY A 173 12.88 -10.89 2.75
N GLY A 174 11.80 -11.51 3.25
CA GLY A 174 11.21 -11.16 4.55
C GLY A 174 10.79 -9.68 4.62
N LEU A 175 10.56 -9.16 5.84
CA LEU A 175 10.11 -7.77 6.01
C LEU A 175 11.11 -6.75 5.44
N LYS A 176 12.43 -7.00 5.51
CA LYS A 176 13.44 -6.08 4.91
C LYS A 176 13.28 -5.96 3.40
N GLY A 177 13.08 -7.09 2.70
CA GLY A 177 12.88 -7.09 1.25
C GLY A 177 11.63 -6.32 0.86
N VAL A 178 10.51 -6.61 1.54
CA VAL A 178 9.23 -5.90 1.34
C VAL A 178 9.39 -4.40 1.58
N MET A 179 10.02 -3.99 2.68
CA MET A 179 10.20 -2.57 2.97
C MET A 179 11.04 -1.82 1.92
N TYR A 180 12.05 -2.47 1.33
CA TYR A 180 12.85 -1.84 0.27
C TYR A 180 12.05 -1.70 -1.03
N THR A 181 11.32 -2.74 -1.43
CA THR A 181 10.47 -2.68 -2.63
C THR A 181 9.36 -1.66 -2.44
N ASP A 182 8.71 -1.65 -1.28
CA ASP A 182 7.64 -0.72 -0.96
C ASP A 182 8.13 0.72 -0.93
N ALA A 183 9.34 0.99 -0.40
CA ALA A 183 9.86 2.35 -0.35
C ALA A 183 10.06 2.93 -1.75
N LEU A 184 10.54 2.12 -2.70
CA LEU A 184 10.61 2.52 -4.11
C LEU A 184 9.21 2.73 -4.70
N GLN A 185 8.32 1.75 -4.54
CA GLN A 185 6.96 1.80 -5.08
C GLN A 185 6.18 2.99 -4.54
N GLY A 186 6.20 3.22 -3.23
CA GLY A 186 5.60 4.38 -2.59
C GLY A 186 6.18 5.69 -3.11
N THR A 187 7.49 5.75 -3.39
CA THR A 187 8.11 6.96 -3.97
C THR A 187 7.60 7.21 -5.37
N ILE A 188 7.54 6.18 -6.21
CA ILE A 188 6.99 6.25 -7.58
C ILE A 188 5.53 6.67 -7.55
N MET A 189 4.72 6.08 -6.65
CA MET A 189 3.32 6.41 -6.48
C MET A 189 3.12 7.85 -6.04
N PHE A 190 3.89 8.32 -5.04
CA PHE A 190 3.80 9.70 -4.56
C PHE A 190 4.13 10.71 -5.66
N VAL A 191 5.28 10.54 -6.34
CA VAL A 191 5.68 11.41 -7.45
C VAL A 191 4.66 11.35 -8.59
N GLY A 192 4.20 10.14 -8.94
CA GLY A 192 3.19 9.92 -9.96
C GLY A 192 1.87 10.64 -9.66
N MET A 193 1.39 10.57 -8.42
CA MET A 193 0.16 11.24 -8.00
C MET A 193 0.30 12.77 -8.00
N VAL A 194 1.45 13.31 -7.57
CA VAL A 194 1.72 14.75 -7.62
C VAL A 194 1.73 15.25 -9.07
N LEU A 195 2.43 14.55 -9.97
CA LEU A 195 2.47 14.88 -11.39
C LEU A 195 1.08 14.78 -12.02
N PHE A 196 0.33 13.71 -11.71
CA PHE A 196 -1.02 13.51 -12.21
C PHE A 196 -1.96 14.65 -11.81
N LEU A 197 -1.89 15.09 -10.56
CA LEU A 197 -2.68 16.21 -10.04
C LEU A 197 -2.34 17.53 -10.74
N ILE A 198 -1.04 17.85 -10.89
CA ILE A 198 -0.58 19.06 -11.58
C ILE A 198 -1.03 19.07 -13.05
N MET A 199 -0.87 17.95 -13.75
CA MET A 199 -1.26 17.83 -15.16
C MET A 199 -2.77 17.94 -15.34
N THR A 200 -3.55 17.33 -14.43
CA THR A 200 -5.01 17.39 -14.46
C THR A 200 -5.51 18.81 -14.30
N PHE A 201 -5.05 19.54 -13.27
CA PHE A 201 -5.46 20.94 -13.08
C PHE A 201 -4.99 21.84 -14.22
N SER A 202 -3.77 21.63 -14.73
CA SER A 202 -3.28 22.39 -15.88
C SER A 202 -4.15 22.19 -17.13
N LYS A 203 -4.56 20.95 -17.42
CA LYS A 203 -5.43 20.64 -18.57
C LYS A 203 -6.85 21.19 -18.42
N LEU A 204 -7.35 21.28 -17.19
CA LEU A 204 -8.74 21.70 -16.93
C LEU A 204 -8.93 23.21 -16.81
N GLY A 205 -7.85 24.01 -16.87
CA GLY A 205 -7.90 25.47 -16.77
C GLY A 205 -7.62 26.00 -15.36
N GLY A 206 -6.96 25.21 -14.51
CA GLY A 206 -6.65 25.54 -13.13
C GLY A 206 -7.61 24.91 -12.12
N VAL A 207 -7.34 25.12 -10.84
CA VAL A 207 -8.09 24.50 -9.73
C VAL A 207 -9.55 24.93 -9.76
N SER A 208 -9.83 26.23 -9.85
CA SER A 208 -11.21 26.76 -9.83
C SER A 208 -12.06 26.19 -10.98
N GLU A 209 -11.56 26.22 -12.21
CA GLU A 209 -12.31 25.75 -13.37
C GLU A 209 -12.48 24.23 -13.39
N ALA A 210 -11.49 23.48 -12.87
CA ALA A 210 -11.64 22.04 -12.68
C ALA A 210 -12.77 21.70 -11.68
N HIS A 211 -12.91 22.48 -10.61
CA HIS A 211 -13.94 22.26 -9.60
C HIS A 211 -15.34 22.56 -10.16
N LYS A 212 -15.50 23.68 -10.90
CA LYS A 212 -16.77 24.01 -11.56
C LYS A 212 -17.20 22.92 -12.55
N LYS A 213 -16.29 22.45 -13.40
CA LYS A 213 -16.57 21.36 -14.35
C LYS A 213 -16.97 20.06 -13.65
N LEU A 214 -16.38 19.78 -12.49
CA LEU A 214 -16.73 18.61 -11.70
C LEU A 214 -18.15 18.74 -11.11
N GLU A 215 -18.52 19.93 -10.62
CA GLU A 215 -19.86 20.24 -10.09
C GLU A 215 -20.92 20.13 -11.19
N GLU A 216 -20.68 20.72 -12.37
CA GLU A 216 -21.57 20.57 -13.53
C GLU A 216 -21.76 19.12 -13.98
N THR A 217 -20.72 18.29 -13.85
CA THR A 217 -20.79 16.87 -14.20
C THR A 217 -21.57 16.08 -13.15
N TYR A 218 -21.41 16.42 -11.87
CA TYR A 218 -22.16 15.84 -10.77
C TYR A 218 -23.65 16.15 -10.91
N ASP A 219 -24.02 17.42 -11.12
CA ASP A 219 -25.42 17.83 -11.23
C ASP A 219 -26.14 17.15 -12.40
N LYS A 220 -25.46 16.98 -13.55
CA LYS A 220 -25.98 16.24 -14.71
C LYS A 220 -26.14 14.73 -14.49
N ALA A 221 -25.40 14.14 -13.55
CA ALA A 221 -25.49 12.71 -13.26
C ALA A 221 -26.67 12.37 -12.32
N TYR A 222 -27.20 13.36 -11.58
CA TYR A 222 -28.27 13.18 -10.59
C TYR A 222 -29.52 14.03 -10.85
N THR A 223 -29.62 14.68 -12.01
CA THR A 223 -30.85 15.31 -12.54
C THR A 223 -31.30 14.60 -13.79
#